data_AF-A0A527WYA0-F1
#
_entry.id   AF-A0A527WYA0-F1
#
_cell.length_a   1.000
_cell.length_b   1.000
_cell.length_c   1.000
_cell.angle_alpha   90.00
_cell.angle_beta   90.00
_cell.angle_gamma   90.00
#
_symmetry.space_group_name_H-M   'P 1'
#
loop_
_entity.id
_entity.type
_entity.pdbx_description
1 polymer ?
#
loop_
_entity_poly.entity_id
_entity_poly.type
_entity_poly.pdbx_seq_one_letter_code
_entity_poly.pdbx_strand_id
1 'polypeptide(L)'
;MTKELANEHKSSPSRSTPRARKPTAFQRDAKLKTLCNMPVLAGVGLLNDPNFDIISLKSTTHQQVHMRCDDGPLKDARVRRAIALTLDRDKLVAGLMKGRALPGNDSPFASVYPSTDPTVPQRKQDIAQAKQLMEAAGAGKGFKVTLTTERYCLLAQYHTGWADAAEQLIDKVTRRLARLPGLLEFNAAQIGLFEKHYGETDHRLINGIPCLLWNDDECSVPMVVTSEYPDETIYGRAFIAGHDTQTEFVLAAYEAYQQI
;
A
#
# COMPACT_ATOMS: atom_id res chain seq x y z
N MET A 1 19.26 -3.77 -54.63
CA MET A 1 20.05 -2.56 -54.89
C MET A 1 19.21 -1.39 -54.40
N THR A 2 19.72 -0.75 -53.35
CA THR A 2 19.10 0.16 -52.37
C THR A 2 18.59 1.48 -52.97
N LYS A 3 17.42 1.94 -52.49
CA LYS A 3 17.16 3.38 -52.24
C LYS A 3 16.24 3.53 -51.02
N GLU A 4 16.80 4.14 -49.99
CA GLU A 4 16.14 4.66 -48.79
C GLU A 4 15.14 5.76 -49.15
N LEU A 5 14.00 5.78 -48.45
CA LEU A 5 13.19 6.97 -48.27
C LEU A 5 13.00 7.17 -46.77
N ALA A 6 13.74 8.14 -46.24
CA ALA A 6 13.55 8.71 -44.92
C ALA A 6 12.17 9.35 -44.82
N ASN A 7 11.43 9.07 -43.75
CA ASN A 7 10.18 9.78 -43.45
C ASN A 7 10.34 10.51 -42.12
N GLU A 8 10.39 11.83 -42.20
CA GLU A 8 10.38 12.75 -41.07
C GLU A 8 9.06 12.64 -40.31
N HIS A 9 9.09 12.32 -39.02
CA HIS A 9 7.95 12.50 -38.12
C HIS A 9 8.19 13.73 -37.25
N LYS A 10 7.55 14.83 -37.62
CA LYS A 10 7.49 16.07 -36.83
C LYS A 10 6.74 15.79 -35.51
N SER A 11 7.44 16.01 -34.40
CA SER A 11 6.89 16.02 -33.05
C SER A 11 5.96 17.23 -32.85
N SER A 12 4.69 16.98 -32.57
CA SER A 12 3.77 18.00 -32.01
C SER A 12 3.90 18.01 -30.48
N PRO A 13 3.99 19.18 -29.83
CA PRO A 13 4.17 19.27 -28.38
C PRO A 13 2.86 18.94 -27.66
N SER A 14 2.91 17.95 -26.75
CA SER A 14 1.78 17.60 -25.90
C SER A 14 1.51 18.71 -24.88
N ARG A 15 0.28 19.23 -24.88
CA ARG A 15 -0.24 20.11 -23.82
C ARG A 15 -0.31 19.31 -22.52
N SER A 16 0.48 19.71 -21.53
CA SER A 16 0.39 19.23 -20.16
C SER A 16 -0.99 19.53 -19.57
N THR A 17 -1.75 18.49 -19.23
CA THR A 17 -2.92 18.61 -18.36
C THR A 17 -2.47 18.78 -16.91
N PRO A 18 -3.10 19.66 -16.10
CA PRO A 18 -2.70 19.82 -14.70
C PRO A 18 -3.05 18.55 -13.91
N ARG A 19 -2.04 17.84 -13.38
CA ARG A 19 -2.25 16.74 -12.42
C ARG A 19 -2.88 17.29 -11.14
N ALA A 20 -3.96 16.66 -10.69
CA ALA A 20 -4.61 16.96 -9.43
C ALA A 20 -3.60 16.83 -8.27
N ARG A 21 -3.34 17.95 -7.58
CA ARG A 21 -2.52 17.96 -6.36
C ARG A 21 -3.26 17.21 -5.24
N LYS A 22 -2.48 16.51 -4.42
CA LYS A 22 -2.93 15.73 -3.25
C LYS A 22 -3.01 16.62 -2.00
N PRO A 23 -3.82 16.25 -0.99
CA PRO A 23 -4.01 17.09 0.19
C PRO A 23 -2.71 17.28 0.99
N THR A 24 -2.43 18.53 1.34
CA THR A 24 -1.20 18.99 1.98
C THR A 24 -1.52 19.72 3.28
N ALA A 25 -0.90 19.34 4.40
CA ALA A 25 -1.00 20.11 5.63
C ALA A 25 0.14 21.16 5.71
N PHE A 26 -0.16 22.41 6.09
CA PHE A 26 0.82 23.48 6.28
C PHE A 26 0.98 23.82 7.77
N GLN A 27 2.22 23.96 8.25
CA GLN A 27 2.52 24.49 9.58
C GLN A 27 3.47 25.68 9.48
N ARG A 28 3.18 26.73 10.26
CA ARG A 28 4.08 27.87 10.50
C ARG A 28 5.04 27.47 11.63
N ASP A 29 6.34 27.58 11.37
CA ASP A 29 7.43 27.53 12.35
C ASP A 29 7.91 26.14 12.83
N ALA A 30 8.33 25.29 11.88
CA ALA A 30 9.42 24.32 12.06
C ALA A 30 9.97 23.89 10.68
N LYS A 31 11.18 23.31 10.62
CA LYS A 31 11.92 22.93 9.38
C LYS A 31 11.23 21.89 8.46
N LEU A 32 9.94 21.59 8.64
CA LEU A 32 9.13 20.77 7.75
C LEU A 32 7.89 21.58 7.33
N LYS A 33 7.84 22.00 6.06
CA LYS A 33 6.79 22.92 5.58
C LYS A 33 5.52 22.21 5.11
N THR A 34 5.57 20.91 4.83
CA THR A 34 4.44 20.18 4.27
C THR A 34 4.53 18.68 4.56
N LEU A 35 3.42 18.10 5.03
CA LEU A 35 3.22 16.65 5.12
C LEU A 35 2.25 16.21 4.02
N CYS A 36 2.71 15.33 3.13
CA CYS A 36 1.91 14.73 2.04
C CYS A 36 1.50 13.30 2.41
N ASN A 37 0.32 12.86 1.95
CA ASN A 37 -0.19 11.48 2.12
C ASN A 37 -0.32 11.01 3.58
N MET A 38 -0.68 11.90 4.51
CA MET A 38 -0.94 11.52 5.89
C MET A 38 -2.09 10.49 5.98
N PRO A 39 -1.88 9.27 6.50
CA PRO A 39 -2.95 8.34 6.77
C PRO A 39 -3.90 8.94 7.82
N VAL A 40 -5.22 8.82 7.61
CA VAL A 40 -6.20 9.47 8.49
C VAL A 40 -6.05 9.05 9.95
N LEU A 41 -5.78 7.76 10.20
CA LEU A 41 -5.60 7.21 11.55
C LEU A 41 -4.31 7.70 12.22
N ALA A 42 -3.19 7.63 11.52
CA ALA A 42 -1.91 8.13 12.03
C ALA A 42 -1.95 9.66 12.26
N GLY A 43 -2.78 10.35 11.48
CA GLY A 43 -2.93 11.80 11.52
C GLY A 43 -3.95 12.35 12.52
N VAL A 44 -4.71 11.50 13.24
CA VAL A 44 -5.87 11.96 14.04
C VAL A 44 -5.51 13.09 15.02
N GLY A 45 -4.33 13.03 15.63
CA GLY A 45 -3.86 14.06 16.57
C GLY A 45 -3.63 15.43 15.93
N LEU A 46 -3.31 15.46 14.62
CA LEU A 46 -3.05 16.68 13.87
C LEU A 46 -4.33 17.29 13.26
N LEU A 47 -5.40 16.49 13.10
CA LEU A 47 -6.60 16.93 12.39
C LEU A 47 -7.32 18.11 13.04
N ASN A 48 -7.12 18.31 14.34
CA ASN A 48 -7.74 19.37 15.14
C ASN A 48 -6.70 20.33 15.76
N ASP A 49 -5.42 20.19 15.41
CA ASP A 49 -4.38 21.04 15.95
C ASP A 49 -4.41 22.41 15.23
N PRO A 50 -4.60 23.54 15.96
CA PRO A 50 -4.70 24.86 15.36
C PRO A 50 -3.40 25.34 14.69
N ASN A 51 -2.28 24.65 14.92
CA ASN A 51 -1.00 24.96 14.29
C ASN A 51 -0.88 24.38 12.87
N PHE A 52 -1.83 23.54 12.45
CA PHE A 52 -1.83 22.88 11.15
C PHE A 52 -3.04 23.27 10.30
N ASP A 53 -2.78 23.77 9.09
CA ASP A 53 -3.80 23.94 8.07
C ASP A 53 -3.99 22.63 7.31
N ILE A 54 -5.11 21.93 7.52
CA ILE A 54 -5.38 20.65 6.84
C ILE A 54 -6.10 20.88 5.50
N ILE A 55 -5.38 20.80 4.39
CA ILE A 55 -5.99 20.81 3.05
C ILE A 55 -6.50 19.40 2.74
N SER A 56 -7.76 19.26 2.33
CA SER A 56 -8.35 17.97 1.92
C SER A 56 -8.75 18.02 0.45
N LEU A 57 -8.31 17.03 -0.34
CA LEU A 57 -8.58 16.94 -1.78
C LEU A 57 -9.13 15.55 -2.10
N LYS A 58 -10.02 15.47 -3.08
CA LYS A 58 -10.58 14.20 -3.54
C LYS A 58 -9.44 13.37 -4.16
N SER A 59 -9.20 12.20 -3.58
CA SER A 59 -8.22 11.24 -4.08
C SER A 59 -8.91 10.14 -4.89
N THR A 60 -8.16 9.53 -5.79
CA THR A 60 -8.53 8.29 -6.49
C THR A 60 -8.01 7.05 -5.77
N THR A 61 -7.27 7.22 -4.68
CA THR A 61 -6.85 6.12 -3.80
C THR A 61 -8.07 5.41 -3.22
N HIS A 62 -8.04 4.08 -3.25
CA HIS A 62 -9.09 3.23 -2.71
C HIS A 62 -8.50 2.16 -1.79
N GLN A 63 -9.28 1.72 -0.82
CA GLN A 63 -8.97 0.56 0.03
C GLN A 63 -9.85 -0.60 -0.41
N GLN A 64 -9.24 -1.76 -0.66
CA GLN A 64 -9.91 -2.91 -1.26
C GLN A 64 -9.54 -4.20 -0.54
N VAL A 65 -10.48 -5.15 -0.50
CA VAL A 65 -10.19 -6.54 -0.14
C VAL A 65 -10.24 -7.35 -1.43
N HIS A 66 -9.07 -7.77 -1.89
CA HIS A 66 -8.97 -8.59 -3.10
C HIS A 66 -9.36 -10.04 -2.79
N MET A 67 -10.11 -10.66 -3.69
CA MET A 67 -10.56 -12.04 -3.57
C MET A 67 -10.01 -12.88 -4.71
N ARG A 68 -9.35 -13.99 -4.39
CA ARG A 68 -8.90 -14.97 -5.38
C ARG A 68 -10.12 -15.69 -5.97
N CYS A 69 -10.43 -15.43 -7.24
CA CYS A 69 -11.70 -15.84 -7.87
C CYS A 69 -11.60 -17.15 -8.70
N ASP A 70 -10.43 -17.76 -8.80
CA ASP A 70 -10.15 -18.97 -9.60
C ASP A 70 -10.17 -20.26 -8.77
N ASP A 71 -10.08 -20.16 -7.44
CA ASP A 71 -9.92 -21.29 -6.52
C ASP A 71 -10.80 -21.19 -5.26
N GLY A 72 -11.11 -22.35 -4.67
CA GLY A 72 -11.81 -22.46 -3.38
C GLY A 72 -13.22 -21.85 -3.35
N PRO A 73 -13.75 -21.54 -2.16
CA PRO A 73 -15.11 -21.02 -1.99
C PRO A 73 -15.34 -19.66 -2.65
N LEU A 74 -14.28 -18.86 -2.83
CA LEU A 74 -14.36 -17.53 -3.43
C LEU A 74 -14.54 -17.55 -4.95
N LYS A 75 -14.44 -18.72 -5.59
CA LYS A 75 -14.79 -18.93 -6.99
C LYS A 75 -16.27 -18.64 -7.29
N ASP A 76 -17.16 -18.95 -6.35
CA ASP A 76 -18.60 -18.68 -6.50
C ASP A 76 -18.90 -17.19 -6.27
N ALA A 77 -19.50 -16.54 -7.27
CA ALA A 77 -19.86 -15.12 -7.19
C ALA A 77 -20.86 -14.80 -6.06
N ARG A 78 -21.69 -15.77 -5.66
CA ARG A 78 -22.65 -15.62 -4.55
C ARG A 78 -21.92 -15.50 -3.22
N VAL A 79 -20.84 -16.26 -3.02
CA VAL A 79 -19.99 -16.16 -1.83
C VAL A 79 -19.33 -14.79 -1.78
N ARG A 80 -18.75 -14.31 -2.89
CA ARG A 80 -18.16 -12.96 -2.96
C ARG A 80 -19.18 -11.85 -2.69
N ARG A 81 -20.40 -12.01 -3.25
CA ARG A 81 -21.49 -11.08 -3.00
C ARG A 81 -21.94 -11.10 -1.55
N ALA A 82 -22.01 -12.27 -0.92
CA ALA A 82 -22.33 -12.39 0.50
C ALA A 82 -21.30 -11.65 1.36
N ILE A 83 -20.00 -11.81 1.09
CA ILE A 83 -18.94 -11.07 1.77
C ILE A 83 -19.11 -9.55 1.58
N ALA A 84 -19.39 -9.08 0.35
CA ALA A 84 -19.59 -7.65 0.11
C ALA A 84 -20.81 -7.06 0.84
N LEU A 85 -21.82 -7.87 1.15
CA LEU A 85 -23.04 -7.49 1.88
C LEU A 85 -22.84 -7.51 3.40
N THR A 86 -21.77 -8.10 3.93
CA THR A 86 -21.48 -8.01 5.37
C THR A 86 -20.83 -6.68 5.77
N LEU A 87 -20.33 -5.90 4.80
CA LEU A 87 -19.62 -4.66 5.04
C LEU A 87 -20.56 -3.47 5.29
N ASP A 88 -20.50 -2.92 6.50
CA ASP A 88 -21.11 -1.63 6.85
C ASP A 88 -20.17 -0.48 6.43
N ARG A 89 -20.27 -0.10 5.15
CA ARG A 89 -19.38 0.91 4.54
C ARG A 89 -19.52 2.28 5.21
N ASP A 90 -20.70 2.64 5.68
CA ASP A 90 -20.95 3.93 6.33
C ASP A 90 -20.22 3.97 7.69
N LYS A 91 -20.30 2.88 8.48
CA LYS A 91 -19.51 2.76 9.72
C LYS A 91 -18.01 2.69 9.48
N LEU A 92 -17.56 2.03 8.42
CA LEU A 92 -16.13 2.02 8.05
C LEU A 92 -15.64 3.43 7.74
N VAL A 93 -16.40 4.20 6.96
CA VAL A 93 -16.07 5.60 6.66
C VAL A 93 -16.06 6.45 7.94
N ALA A 94 -17.07 6.33 8.80
CA ALA A 94 -17.16 7.11 10.02
C ALA A 94 -16.05 6.76 11.03
N GLY A 95 -15.82 5.46 11.27
CA GLY A 95 -14.91 4.97 12.30
C GLY A 95 -13.45 5.02 11.85
N LEU A 96 -13.14 4.29 10.78
CA LEU A 96 -11.76 4.09 10.29
C LEU A 96 -11.25 5.35 9.57
N MET A 97 -12.10 5.96 8.76
CA MET A 97 -11.70 7.10 7.92
C MET A 97 -12.09 8.46 8.50
N LYS A 98 -12.65 8.52 9.72
CA LYS A 98 -13.10 9.77 10.38
C LYS A 98 -13.95 10.67 9.46
N GLY A 99 -14.77 10.08 8.61
CA GLY A 99 -15.62 10.79 7.64
C GLY A 99 -14.88 11.37 6.41
N ARG A 100 -13.58 11.10 6.24
CA ARG A 100 -12.73 11.64 5.16
C ARG A 100 -12.58 10.69 3.97
N ALA A 101 -13.51 9.76 3.79
CA ALA A 101 -13.55 8.83 2.67
C ALA A 101 -14.96 8.74 2.08
N LEU A 102 -15.06 8.23 0.86
CA LEU A 102 -16.33 7.90 0.22
C LEU A 102 -16.53 6.38 0.20
N PRO A 103 -17.76 5.87 0.37
CA PRO A 103 -18.05 4.46 0.19
C PRO A 103 -17.66 3.99 -1.23
N GLY A 104 -16.92 2.89 -1.31
CA GLY A 104 -16.61 2.23 -2.58
C GLY A 104 -17.79 1.40 -3.10
N ASN A 105 -17.95 1.34 -4.42
CA ASN A 105 -19.01 0.56 -5.09
C ASN A 105 -18.48 -0.69 -5.80
N ASP A 106 -17.44 -1.30 -5.24
CA ASP A 106 -16.74 -2.48 -5.78
C ASP A 106 -16.26 -2.31 -7.24
N SER A 107 -15.84 -1.08 -7.58
CA SER A 107 -15.25 -0.69 -8.86
C SER A 107 -13.92 0.01 -8.61
N PRO A 108 -12.89 -0.19 -9.46
CA PRO A 108 -11.65 0.58 -9.38
C PRO A 108 -11.84 2.06 -9.78
N PHE A 109 -12.95 2.40 -10.45
CA PHE A 109 -13.25 3.78 -10.83
C PHE A 109 -13.98 4.50 -9.69
N ALA A 110 -13.27 5.47 -9.09
CA ALA A 110 -13.88 6.48 -8.22
C ALA A 110 -14.81 7.42 -9.00
N SER A 111 -15.84 7.96 -8.33
CA SER A 111 -16.87 8.82 -8.94
C SER A 111 -16.37 10.09 -9.63
N VAL A 112 -15.11 10.47 -9.42
CA VAL A 112 -14.46 11.57 -10.15
C VAL A 112 -14.13 11.20 -11.61
N TYR A 113 -14.02 9.91 -11.93
CA TYR A 113 -13.71 9.47 -13.28
C TYR A 113 -14.95 9.53 -14.19
N PRO A 114 -14.85 10.11 -15.40
CA PRO A 114 -15.93 10.10 -16.39
C PRO A 114 -16.39 8.70 -16.80
N SER A 115 -15.54 7.69 -16.63
CA SER A 115 -15.85 6.28 -16.90
C SER A 115 -16.65 5.59 -15.79
N THR A 116 -16.98 6.29 -14.69
CA THR A 116 -17.81 5.72 -13.63
C THR A 116 -19.24 5.58 -14.12
N ASP A 117 -19.79 4.37 -14.05
CA ASP A 117 -21.21 4.12 -14.29
C ASP A 117 -22.04 4.58 -13.07
N PRO A 118 -22.82 5.68 -13.18
CA PRO A 118 -23.61 6.19 -12.06
C PRO A 118 -24.91 5.40 -11.84
N THR A 119 -25.26 4.47 -12.74
CA THR A 119 -26.51 3.71 -12.66
C THR A 119 -26.42 2.54 -11.68
N VAL A 120 -25.20 2.13 -11.30
CA VAL A 120 -24.99 1.05 -10.34
C VAL A 120 -25.28 1.55 -8.92
N PRO A 121 -26.33 1.07 -8.25
CA PRO A 121 -26.69 1.57 -6.92
C PRO A 121 -25.64 1.15 -5.88
N GLN A 122 -25.41 2.03 -4.91
CA GLN A 122 -24.51 1.73 -3.79
C GLN A 122 -25.07 0.58 -2.95
N ARG A 123 -24.24 -0.44 -2.72
CA ARG A 123 -24.61 -1.56 -1.84
C ARG A 123 -24.61 -1.14 -0.38
N LYS A 124 -25.65 -1.57 0.33
CA LYS A 124 -25.78 -1.46 1.78
C LYS A 124 -25.56 -2.83 2.46
N GLN A 125 -25.26 -2.80 3.75
CA GLN A 125 -25.11 -4.02 4.53
C GLN A 125 -26.44 -4.76 4.58
N ASP A 126 -26.42 -6.07 4.27
CA ASP A 126 -27.58 -6.94 4.36
C ASP A 126 -27.13 -8.35 4.77
N ILE A 127 -27.19 -8.61 6.08
CA ILE A 127 -26.75 -9.89 6.66
C ILE A 127 -27.74 -11.01 6.32
N ALA A 128 -29.02 -10.70 6.11
CA ALA A 128 -30.03 -11.71 5.78
C ALA A 128 -29.80 -12.24 4.36
N GLN A 129 -29.63 -11.33 3.38
CA GLN A 129 -29.31 -11.71 2.01
C GLN A 129 -27.94 -12.39 1.93
N ALA A 130 -26.93 -11.94 2.70
CA ALA A 130 -25.64 -12.61 2.75
C ALA A 130 -25.77 -14.08 3.18
N LYS A 131 -26.55 -14.38 4.24
CA LYS A 131 -26.81 -15.76 4.69
C LYS A 131 -27.52 -16.58 3.62
N GLN A 132 -28.56 -16.03 2.98
CA GLN A 132 -29.27 -16.71 1.90
C GLN A 132 -28.35 -17.08 0.72
N LEU A 133 -27.45 -16.16 0.34
CA LEU A 133 -26.46 -16.41 -0.71
C LEU A 133 -25.46 -17.50 -0.32
N MET A 134 -25.03 -17.52 0.95
CA MET A 134 -24.13 -18.57 1.46
C MET A 134 -24.80 -19.94 1.47
N GLU A 135 -26.07 -20.03 1.89
CA GLU A 135 -26.85 -21.27 1.81
C GLU A 135 -27.02 -21.74 0.35
N ALA A 136 -27.41 -20.84 -0.54
CA ALA A 136 -27.56 -21.15 -1.96
C ALA A 136 -26.25 -21.60 -2.62
N ALA A 137 -25.10 -21.13 -2.12
CA ALA A 137 -23.78 -21.54 -2.54
C ALA A 137 -23.28 -22.85 -1.90
N GLY A 138 -24.08 -23.49 -1.04
CA GLY A 138 -23.68 -24.68 -0.29
C GLY A 138 -22.67 -24.41 0.83
N ALA A 139 -22.46 -23.14 1.18
CA ALA A 139 -21.52 -22.64 2.18
C ALA A 139 -22.22 -22.09 3.44
N GLY A 140 -23.47 -22.49 3.70
CA GLY A 140 -24.30 -21.99 4.80
C GLY A 140 -23.69 -22.12 6.21
N LYS A 141 -22.92 -23.19 6.44
CA LYS A 141 -22.16 -23.41 7.68
C LYS A 141 -20.92 -22.52 7.81
N GLY A 142 -20.61 -21.72 6.80
CA GLY A 142 -19.39 -20.94 6.69
C GLY A 142 -18.17 -21.77 6.34
N PHE A 143 -17.04 -21.08 6.18
CA PHE A 143 -15.73 -21.67 5.95
C PHE A 143 -14.65 -20.75 6.52
N LYS A 144 -13.44 -21.29 6.69
CA LYS A 144 -12.26 -20.49 7.01
C LYS A 144 -11.59 -20.05 5.72
N VAL A 145 -11.16 -18.79 5.68
CA VAL A 145 -10.33 -18.25 4.62
C VAL A 145 -9.20 -17.44 5.25
N THR A 146 -8.02 -17.53 4.66
CA THR A 146 -6.87 -16.74 5.08
C THR A 146 -6.97 -15.35 4.46
N LEU A 147 -6.93 -14.31 5.29
CA LEU A 147 -6.66 -12.95 4.83
C LEU A 147 -5.14 -12.75 4.85
N THR A 148 -4.55 -12.62 3.67
CA THR A 148 -3.12 -12.38 3.53
C THR A 148 -2.86 -10.87 3.59
N THR A 149 -1.95 -10.45 4.46
CA THR A 149 -1.51 -9.06 4.62
C THR A 149 -0.14 -8.84 3.98
N GLU A 150 0.34 -7.60 3.99
CA GLU A 150 1.65 -7.23 3.45
C GLU A 150 2.81 -8.01 4.09
N ARG A 151 3.91 -8.09 3.34
CA ARG A 151 5.14 -8.80 3.73
C ARG A 151 6.09 -7.82 4.40
N TYR A 152 7.08 -8.34 5.13
CA TYR A 152 8.21 -7.50 5.48
C TYR A 152 9.03 -7.17 4.23
N CYS A 153 9.26 -5.90 3.91
CA CYS A 153 10.15 -5.47 2.84
C CYS A 153 10.81 -4.12 3.16
N LEU A 154 11.93 -3.85 2.48
CA LEU A 154 12.55 -2.53 2.50
C LEU A 154 12.33 -1.84 1.16
N LEU A 155 11.88 -0.59 1.21
CA LEU A 155 11.75 0.28 0.05
C LEU A 155 12.81 1.37 0.15
N ALA A 156 13.62 1.55 -0.89
CA ALA A 156 14.61 2.62 -0.95
C ALA A 156 14.41 3.46 -2.22
N GLN A 157 14.17 4.74 -2.00
CA GLN A 157 14.03 5.74 -3.07
C GLN A 157 15.20 6.70 -2.93
N TYR A 158 15.92 6.98 -4.01
CA TYR A 158 17.11 7.82 -3.96
C TYR A 158 17.26 8.67 -5.21
N HIS A 159 17.94 9.81 -5.04
CA HIS A 159 18.37 10.64 -6.16
C HIS A 159 19.44 9.93 -6.99
N THR A 160 19.56 10.27 -8.27
CA THR A 160 20.48 9.60 -9.21
C THR A 160 21.92 9.57 -8.71
N GLY A 161 22.38 10.65 -8.05
CA GLY A 161 23.73 10.72 -7.46
C GLY A 161 23.95 9.91 -6.18
N TRP A 162 22.90 9.27 -5.64
CA TRP A 162 22.92 8.55 -4.36
C TRP A 162 22.78 7.02 -4.51
N ALA A 163 22.82 6.49 -5.73
CA ALA A 163 22.64 5.06 -5.99
C ALA A 163 23.62 4.18 -5.19
N ASP A 164 24.92 4.48 -5.25
CA ASP A 164 25.94 3.69 -4.53
C ASP A 164 25.79 3.76 -3.01
N ALA A 165 25.43 4.94 -2.50
CA ALA A 165 25.17 5.15 -1.08
C ALA A 165 23.93 4.37 -0.62
N ALA A 166 22.87 4.32 -1.45
CA ALA A 166 21.67 3.57 -1.18
C ALA A 166 21.93 2.06 -1.14
N GLU A 167 22.67 1.52 -2.11
CA GLU A 167 23.07 0.11 -2.13
C GLU A 167 23.90 -0.26 -0.89
N GLN A 168 24.88 0.57 -0.52
CA GLN A 168 25.71 0.34 0.67
C GLN A 168 24.88 0.39 1.97
N LEU A 169 23.98 1.37 2.09
CA LEU A 169 23.13 1.47 3.26
C LEU A 169 22.20 0.26 3.37
N ILE A 170 21.54 -0.14 2.27
CA ILE A 170 20.64 -1.30 2.27
C ILE A 170 21.41 -2.59 2.55
N ASP A 171 22.62 -2.79 2.01
CA ASP A 171 23.44 -3.97 2.35
C ASP A 171 23.76 -4.01 3.85
N LYS A 172 24.25 -2.91 4.43
CA LYS A 172 24.59 -2.83 5.86
C LYS A 172 23.36 -3.09 6.75
N VAL A 173 22.23 -2.44 6.43
CA VAL A 173 20.97 -2.58 7.17
C VAL A 173 20.48 -4.01 7.10
N THR A 174 20.41 -4.60 5.90
CA THR A 174 19.90 -5.95 5.72
C THR A 174 20.80 -7.01 6.35
N ARG A 175 22.13 -6.84 6.34
CA ARG A 175 23.05 -7.73 7.09
C ARG A 175 22.78 -7.73 8.59
N ARG A 176 22.47 -6.57 9.17
CA ARG A 176 22.17 -6.48 10.61
C ARG A 176 20.81 -7.11 10.92
N LEU A 177 19.80 -6.77 10.13
CA LEU A 177 18.45 -7.33 10.29
C LEU A 177 18.42 -8.85 10.09
N ALA A 178 19.21 -9.41 9.16
CA ALA A 178 19.30 -10.85 8.92
C ALA A 178 19.76 -11.67 10.14
N ARG A 179 20.28 -11.01 11.19
CA ARG A 179 20.67 -11.64 12.46
C ARG A 179 19.52 -11.75 13.45
N LEU A 180 18.38 -11.10 13.18
CA LEU A 180 17.22 -11.17 14.04
C LEU A 180 16.62 -12.58 14.01
N PRO A 181 16.41 -13.22 15.18
CA PRO A 181 15.85 -14.56 15.23
C PRO A 181 14.49 -14.65 14.54
N GLY A 182 14.35 -15.57 13.59
CA GLY A 182 13.08 -15.85 12.93
C GLY A 182 12.72 -14.93 11.76
N LEU A 183 13.46 -13.83 11.53
CA LEU A 183 13.09 -12.87 10.48
C LEU A 183 13.28 -13.43 9.08
N LEU A 184 14.36 -14.17 8.83
CA LEU A 184 14.61 -14.78 7.52
C LEU A 184 13.61 -15.90 7.23
N GLU A 185 13.27 -16.73 8.22
CA GLU A 185 12.24 -17.76 8.10
C GLU A 185 10.85 -17.14 7.85
N PHE A 186 10.54 -16.05 8.55
CA PHE A 186 9.32 -15.28 8.32
C PHE A 186 9.27 -14.75 6.88
N ASN A 187 10.35 -14.10 6.42
CA ASN A 187 10.43 -13.59 5.05
C ASN A 187 10.27 -14.70 4.01
N ALA A 188 10.93 -15.85 4.20
CA ALA A 188 10.81 -16.99 3.29
C ALA A 188 9.37 -17.52 3.20
N ALA A 189 8.68 -17.63 4.33
CA ALA A 189 7.27 -18.04 4.36
C ALA A 189 6.36 -17.03 3.66
N GLN A 190 6.61 -15.73 3.85
CA GLN A 190 5.87 -14.66 3.19
C GLN A 190 6.12 -14.63 1.67
N ILE A 191 7.36 -14.82 1.23
CA ILE A 191 7.72 -14.91 -0.18
C ILE A 191 7.00 -16.07 -0.86
N GLY A 192 7.08 -17.28 -0.29
CA GLY A 192 6.42 -18.45 -0.86
C GLY A 192 4.89 -18.31 -0.91
N LEU A 193 4.28 -17.65 0.08
CA LEU A 193 2.84 -17.35 0.05
C LEU A 193 2.51 -16.40 -1.10
N PHE A 194 3.28 -15.35 -1.28
CA PHE A 194 3.01 -14.36 -2.31
C PHE A 194 3.23 -14.90 -3.72
N GLU A 195 4.30 -15.65 -3.96
CA GLU A 195 4.57 -16.27 -5.27
C GLU A 195 3.39 -17.15 -5.73
N LYS A 196 2.74 -17.85 -4.78
CA LYS A 196 1.54 -18.64 -5.05
C LYS A 196 0.32 -17.80 -5.51
N HIS A 197 0.27 -16.53 -5.15
CA HIS A 197 -0.87 -15.65 -5.39
C HIS A 197 -0.64 -14.64 -6.52
N TYR A 198 0.59 -14.14 -6.66
CA TYR A 198 0.93 -13.03 -7.55
C TYR A 198 2.04 -13.38 -8.56
N GLY A 199 2.69 -14.53 -8.44
CA GLY A 199 3.84 -14.90 -9.26
C GLY A 199 5.14 -14.20 -8.83
N GLU A 200 6.07 -14.09 -9.76
CA GLU A 200 7.37 -13.44 -9.54
C GLU A 200 7.21 -11.94 -9.26
N THR A 201 8.14 -11.37 -8.49
CA THR A 201 8.16 -9.94 -8.19
C THR A 201 9.50 -9.31 -8.47
N ASP A 202 9.48 -8.00 -8.70
CA ASP A 202 10.69 -7.18 -8.89
C ASP A 202 11.50 -6.94 -7.60
N HIS A 203 11.15 -7.58 -6.47
CA HIS A 203 11.93 -7.46 -5.24
C HIS A 203 13.27 -8.19 -5.40
N ARG A 204 14.36 -7.47 -5.09
CA ARG A 204 15.69 -8.06 -4.95
C ARG A 204 15.85 -8.63 -3.55
N LEU A 205 16.35 -9.87 -3.43
CA LEU A 205 16.74 -10.42 -2.14
C LEU A 205 18.16 -9.98 -1.80
N ILE A 206 18.29 -9.08 -0.82
CA ILE A 206 19.59 -8.61 -0.31
C ILE A 206 19.75 -9.16 1.10
N ASN A 207 20.76 -10.02 1.31
CA ASN A 207 20.99 -10.73 2.56
C ASN A 207 19.76 -11.50 3.10
N GLY A 208 18.90 -12.01 2.19
CA GLY A 208 17.68 -12.74 2.54
C GLY A 208 16.47 -11.85 2.87
N ILE A 209 16.59 -10.54 2.71
CA ILE A 209 15.51 -9.58 2.92
C ILE A 209 15.03 -9.05 1.55
N PRO A 210 13.72 -9.03 1.27
CA PRO A 210 13.20 -8.46 0.04
C PRO A 210 13.29 -6.94 0.06
N CYS A 211 13.87 -6.39 -1.00
CA CYS A 211 14.09 -4.96 -1.15
C CYS A 211 13.63 -4.48 -2.53
N LEU A 212 13.01 -3.32 -2.58
CA LEU A 212 12.69 -2.60 -3.81
C LEU A 212 13.43 -1.26 -3.80
N LEU A 213 14.26 -1.05 -4.82
CA LEU A 213 15.11 0.12 -4.96
C LEU A 213 14.79 0.82 -6.27
N TRP A 214 14.55 2.13 -6.23
CA TRP A 214 14.30 2.90 -7.44
C TRP A 214 14.78 4.35 -7.31
N ASN A 215 14.94 4.97 -8.47
CA ASN A 215 15.32 6.36 -8.58
C ASN A 215 14.10 7.28 -8.47
N ASP A 216 14.20 8.34 -7.65
CA ASP A 216 13.19 9.38 -7.54
C ASP A 216 13.84 10.74 -7.24
N ASP A 217 14.25 11.46 -8.29
CA ASP A 217 14.81 12.81 -8.19
C ASP A 217 13.78 13.89 -7.79
N GLU A 218 12.47 13.56 -7.72
CA GLU A 218 11.44 14.49 -7.23
C GLU A 218 11.33 14.50 -5.70
N CYS A 219 11.91 13.50 -5.01
CA CYS A 219 11.89 13.41 -3.57
C CYS A 219 12.62 14.60 -2.93
N SER A 220 12.08 15.14 -1.82
CA SER A 220 12.64 16.34 -1.19
C SER A 220 13.96 16.11 -0.46
N VAL A 221 14.35 14.86 -0.25
CA VAL A 221 15.60 14.44 0.38
C VAL A 221 16.36 13.48 -0.54
N PRO A 222 17.70 13.38 -0.41
CA PRO A 222 18.48 12.57 -1.35
C PRO A 222 18.20 11.07 -1.30
N MET A 223 17.67 10.57 -0.18
CA MET A 223 17.27 9.18 -0.02
C MET A 223 16.18 9.05 1.06
N VAL A 224 15.21 8.19 0.81
CA VAL A 224 14.19 7.74 1.76
C VAL A 224 14.25 6.21 1.82
N VAL A 225 14.34 5.67 3.03
CA VAL A 225 14.24 4.24 3.27
C VAL A 225 13.04 3.97 4.16
N THR A 226 12.16 3.08 3.71
CA THR A 226 10.96 2.67 4.42
C THR A 226 11.05 1.18 4.71
N SER A 227 10.76 0.79 5.95
CA SER A 227 10.49 -0.59 6.32
C SER A 227 8.98 -0.80 6.41
N GLU A 228 8.48 -1.79 5.68
CA GLU A 228 7.11 -2.26 5.82
C GLU A 228 7.16 -3.54 6.65
N TYR A 229 6.40 -3.61 7.75
CA TYR A 229 6.22 -4.84 8.54
C TYR A 229 4.73 -5.00 8.81
N PRO A 230 4.15 -6.20 8.65
CA PRO A 230 2.71 -6.37 8.71
C PRO A 230 2.06 -5.89 10.02
N ASP A 231 0.94 -5.20 9.81
CA ASP A 231 -0.26 -4.95 10.63
C ASP A 231 -0.11 -4.79 12.16
N GLU A 232 -0.61 -3.66 12.67
CA GLU A 232 -0.77 -3.34 14.10
C GLU A 232 -1.77 -4.25 14.84
N THR A 233 -2.45 -5.17 14.13
CA THR A 233 -3.39 -6.14 14.76
C THR A 233 -2.73 -7.42 15.27
N ILE A 234 -1.40 -7.57 15.14
CA ILE A 234 -0.69 -8.71 15.73
C ILE A 234 -0.45 -8.50 17.23
N TYR A 235 -0.50 -9.58 18.01
CA TYR A 235 -0.29 -9.55 19.46
C TYR A 235 0.74 -10.60 19.90
N GLY A 236 1.22 -10.48 21.15
CA GLY A 236 2.13 -11.44 21.76
C GLY A 236 3.47 -11.52 21.02
N ARG A 237 3.96 -12.74 20.75
CA ARG A 237 5.29 -12.94 20.14
C ARG A 237 5.42 -12.34 18.74
N ALA A 238 4.36 -12.36 17.94
CA ALA A 238 4.38 -11.77 16.61
C ALA A 238 4.54 -10.24 16.69
N PHE A 239 3.84 -9.59 17.62
CA PHE A 239 3.99 -8.17 17.90
C PHE A 239 5.42 -7.82 18.34
N ILE A 240 5.96 -8.56 19.30
CA ILE A 240 7.33 -8.34 19.79
C ILE A 240 8.34 -8.48 18.65
N ALA A 241 8.23 -9.52 17.82
CA ALA A 241 9.11 -9.70 16.67
C ALA A 241 9.03 -8.55 15.66
N GLY A 242 7.82 -8.05 15.36
CA GLY A 242 7.63 -6.89 14.49
C GLY A 242 8.19 -5.60 15.07
N HIS A 243 7.92 -5.35 16.35
CA HIS A 243 8.46 -4.22 17.11
C HIS A 243 10.00 -4.23 17.12
N ASP A 244 10.60 -5.36 17.45
CA ASP A 244 12.05 -5.51 17.55
C ASP A 244 12.70 -5.36 16.17
N THR A 245 12.08 -5.89 15.12
CA THR A 245 12.54 -5.71 13.74
C THR A 245 12.51 -4.25 13.32
N GLN A 246 11.42 -3.54 13.60
CA GLN A 246 11.28 -2.12 13.28
C GLN A 246 12.25 -1.25 14.08
N THR A 247 12.46 -1.57 15.36
CA THR A 247 13.45 -0.90 16.21
C THR A 247 14.87 -1.10 15.67
N GLU A 248 15.26 -2.34 15.39
CA GLU A 248 16.58 -2.64 14.83
C GLU A 248 16.77 -2.04 13.44
N PHE A 249 15.73 -1.93 12.62
CA PHE A 249 15.80 -1.23 11.34
C PHE A 249 16.21 0.23 11.53
N VAL A 250 15.57 0.96 12.43
CA VAL A 250 15.89 2.38 12.69
C VAL A 250 17.33 2.51 13.19
N LEU A 251 17.75 1.66 14.13
CA LEU A 251 19.13 1.68 14.66
C LEU A 251 20.16 1.33 13.57
N ALA A 252 19.91 0.27 12.80
CA ALA A 252 20.78 -0.15 11.70
C ALA A 252 20.90 0.92 10.62
N ALA A 253 19.78 1.55 10.24
CA ALA A 253 19.76 2.60 9.23
C ALA A 253 20.52 3.83 9.70
N TYR A 254 20.31 4.25 10.95
CA TYR A 254 21.03 5.37 11.54
C TYR A 254 22.54 5.12 11.56
N GLU A 255 22.99 3.97 12.07
CA GLU A 255 24.42 3.63 12.13
C GLU A 255 25.06 3.46 10.75
N ALA A 256 24.35 2.82 9.81
CA ALA A 256 24.83 2.67 8.44
C ALA A 256 24.99 4.04 7.75
N TYR A 257 24.05 4.95 7.99
CA TYR A 257 24.09 6.31 7.45
C TYR A 257 25.27 7.13 8.00
N GLN A 258 25.72 6.90 9.24
CA GLN A 258 26.91 7.58 9.78
C GLN A 258 28.22 7.15 9.10
N GLN A 259 28.20 6.10 8.26
CA GLN A 259 29.38 5.48 7.66
C GLN A 259 29.41 5.56 6.13
N ILE A 260 28.46 6.27 5.53
CA ILE A 260 28.39 6.55 4.09
C ILE A 260 28.56 8.05 3.87
#